data_AF-A0A2A3ALV0-F1
#
_entry.id   AF-A0A2A3ALV0-F1
#
_cell.length_a   1.000
_cell.length_b   1.000
_cell.length_c   1.000
_cell.angle_alpha   90.00
_cell.angle_beta   90.00
_cell.angle_gamma   90.00
#
_symmetry.space_group_name_H-M   'P 1'
#
loop_
_entity.id
_entity.type
_entity.pdbx_description
1 polymer ?
#
loop_
_entity_poly.entity_id
_entity_poly.type
_entity_poly.pdbx_seq_one_letter_code
_entity_poly.pdbx_strand_id
1 'polypeptide(L)' 'MQRPMDQHKRALERAFELAKSGAYASFGEVRTKIKKEGYDIHQMDGLALRKQINQIIRSARENARRI' A
#
# COMPACT_ATOMS: atom_id res chain seq x y z
N MET A 1 17.59 -12.49 14.30
CA MET A 1 17.99 -11.15 13.81
C MET A 1 17.29 -10.91 12.47
N GLN A 2 16.17 -10.16 12.44
CA GLN A 2 15.48 -9.87 11.17
C GLN A 2 16.26 -8.77 10.43
N ARG A 3 16.58 -8.98 9.15
CA ARG A 3 17.40 -8.07 8.35
C ARG A 3 16.53 -6.90 7.88
N PRO A 4 17.08 -5.67 7.76
CA PRO A 4 16.31 -4.49 7.33
C PRO A 4 15.70 -4.63 5.92
N MET A 5 16.26 -5.51 5.07
CA MET A 5 15.72 -5.82 3.73
C MET A 5 14.34 -6.51 3.77
N ASP A 6 14.03 -7.28 4.82
CA ASP A 6 12.76 -7.99 4.93
C ASP A 6 11.59 -7.05 5.25
N GLN A 7 11.83 -5.99 6.03
CA GLN A 7 10.78 -5.00 6.32
C GLN A 7 10.41 -4.18 5.09
N HIS A 8 11.37 -3.90 4.20
CA HIS A 8 11.13 -3.16 2.96
C HIS A 8 10.18 -3.91 2.02
N LYS A 9 10.48 -5.18 1.73
CA LYS A 9 9.59 -6.02 0.91
C LYS A 9 8.20 -6.10 1.53
N ARG A 10 8.12 -6.33 2.85
CA ARG A 10 6.84 -6.50 3.53
C ARG A 10 6.00 -5.22 3.54
N ALA A 11 6.60 -4.03 3.64
CA ALA A 11 5.86 -2.77 3.58
C ALA A 11 5.24 -2.53 2.19
N LEU A 12 6.02 -2.77 1.12
CA LEU A 12 5.52 -2.65 -0.25
C LEU A 12 4.44 -3.69 -0.55
N GLU A 13 4.71 -4.97 -0.26
CA GLU A 13 3.75 -6.05 -0.44
C GLU A 13 2.44 -5.74 0.29
N ARG A 14 2.53 -5.30 1.54
CA ARG A 14 1.35 -4.91 2.31
C ARG A 14 0.60 -3.75 1.66
N ALA A 15 1.30 -2.77 1.13
CA ALA A 15 0.67 -1.67 0.42
C ALA A 15 -0.08 -2.11 -0.83
N PHE A 16 0.51 -3.04 -1.59
CA PHE A 16 -0.14 -3.62 -2.76
C PHE A 16 -1.34 -4.49 -2.38
N GLU A 17 -1.27 -5.28 -1.30
CA GLU A 17 -2.41 -6.04 -0.77
C GLU A 17 -3.58 -5.12 -0.39
N LEU A 18 -3.30 -4.10 0.42
CA LEU A 18 -4.30 -3.12 0.86
C LEU A 18 -4.90 -2.39 -0.35
N ALA A 19 -4.07 -2.01 -1.33
CA ALA A 19 -4.54 -1.39 -2.56
C ALA A 19 -5.46 -2.31 -3.38
N LYS A 20 -5.10 -3.58 -3.54
CA LYS A 20 -5.90 -4.59 -4.27
C LYS A 20 -7.20 -4.97 -3.56
N SER A 21 -7.27 -4.82 -2.24
CA SER A 21 -8.50 -5.09 -1.48
C SER A 21 -9.65 -4.16 -1.88
N GLY A 22 -9.39 -2.99 -2.48
CA GLY A 22 -10.43 -2.02 -2.82
C GLY A 22 -11.09 -1.35 -1.61
N ALA A 23 -10.69 -1.70 -0.39
CA ALA A 23 -11.21 -1.18 0.88
C ALA A 23 -10.71 0.24 1.21
N TYR A 24 -9.67 0.71 0.51
CA TYR A 24 -9.05 2.02 0.74
C TYR A 24 -9.40 2.97 -0.40
N ALA A 25 -9.60 4.25 -0.09
CA ALA A 25 -9.93 5.28 -1.07
C ALA A 25 -8.68 6.01 -1.62
N SER A 26 -7.56 5.96 -0.90
CA SER A 26 -6.35 6.70 -1.27
C SER A 26 -5.08 6.12 -0.65
N PHE A 27 -3.93 6.39 -1.29
CA PHE A 27 -2.61 6.03 -0.77
C PHE A 27 -2.36 6.49 0.68
N GLY A 28 -2.93 7.63 1.10
CA GLY A 28 -2.78 8.14 2.47
C GLY A 28 -3.36 7.20 3.53
N GLU A 29 -4.47 6.52 3.23
CA GLU A 29 -5.07 5.55 4.15
C GLU A 29 -4.24 4.27 4.21
N VAL A 30 -3.77 3.80 3.06
CA VAL A 30 -2.85 2.66 2.95
C VAL A 30 -1.58 2.93 3.76
N ARG A 31 -0.96 4.10 3.58
CA ARG A 31 0.22 4.54 4.35
C ARG A 31 -0.06 4.60 5.86
N THR A 32 -1.23 5.09 6.26
CA THR A 32 -1.63 5.14 7.67
C THR A 32 -1.79 3.75 8.26
N LYS A 33 -2.39 2.81 7.50
CA LYS A 33 -2.54 1.41 7.92
C LYS A 33 -1.20 0.72 8.08
N ILE A 34 -0.31 0.87 7.11
CA ILE A 34 1.05 0.32 7.12
C ILE A 34 1.85 0.86 8.31
N LYS A 35 1.79 2.18 8.56
CA LYS A 35 2.39 2.80 9.73
C LYS A 35 1.84 2.21 11.04
N LYS A 36 0.52 2.00 11.14
CA LYS A 36 -0.13 1.37 12.31
C LYS A 36 0.31 -0.08 12.52
N GLU A 37 0.62 -0.80 11.45
CA GLU A 37 1.14 -2.17 11.52
C GLU A 37 2.65 -2.22 11.84
N GLY A 38 3.30 -1.06 12.03
CA GLY A 38 4.71 -0.98 12.43
C GLY A 38 5.70 -1.09 11.28
N TYR A 39 5.23 -0.94 10.04
CA TYR A 39 6.09 -0.94 8.86
C TYR A 39 6.70 0.45 8.61
N ASP A 40 7.91 0.44 8.03
CA ASP A 40 8.57 1.67 7.62
C ASP A 40 7.91 2.29 6.39
N ILE A 41 7.42 3.53 6.56
CA ILE A 41 6.76 4.30 5.50
C ILE A 41 7.69 5.27 4.77
N HIS A 42 8.92 5.48 5.25
CA HIS A 42 9.90 6.36 4.58
C HIS A 42 10.27 5.79 3.21
N GLN A 43 10.31 4.47 3.10
CA GLN A 43 10.53 3.73 1.86
C GLN A 43 9.40 3.91 0.83
N MET A 44 8.24 4.44 1.25
CA MET A 44 7.06 4.63 0.39
C MET A 44 6.92 6.04 -0.19
N ASP A 45 7.91 6.92 0.04
CA ASP A 45 7.82 8.34 -0.34
C ASP A 45 8.01 8.60 -1.85
N GLY A 46 8.36 7.57 -2.63
CA GLY A 46 8.55 7.69 -4.08
C GLY A 46 7.27 8.10 -4.82
N LEU A 47 7.33 9.19 -5.60
CA LEU A 47 6.22 9.69 -6.43
C LEU A 47 5.69 8.62 -7.41
N ALA A 48 6.59 7.83 -7.99
CA ALA A 48 6.24 6.74 -8.90
C ALA A 48 5.43 5.64 -8.19
N LEU A 49 5.87 5.22 -7.00
CA LEU A 49 5.18 4.21 -6.19
C LEU A 49 3.80 4.70 -5.76
N ARG A 50 3.71 5.96 -5.31
CA ARG A 50 2.44 6.59 -4.94
C ARG A 50 1.45 6.61 -6.11
N LYS A 51 1.93 6.89 -7.32
CA LYS A 51 1.10 6.86 -8.54
C LYS A 51 0.62 5.44 -8.85
N GLN A 52 1.50 4.44 -8.81
CA GLN A 52 1.14 3.04 -9.03
C GLN A 52 0.10 2.54 -8.02
N ILE A 53 0.31 2.80 -6.74
CA ILE A 53 -0.62 2.35 -5.69
C ILE A 53 -1.98 3.04 -5.82
N ASN A 54 -2.01 4.35 -6.12
CA ASN A 54 -3.29 5.03 -6.36
C ASN A 54 -4.02 4.47 -7.60
N GLN A 55 -3.30 4.12 -8.67
CA GLN A 55 -3.93 3.46 -9.82
C GLN A 55 -4.51 2.10 -9.45
N ILE A 56 -3.79 1.30 -8.68
CA ILE A 56 -4.27 -0.02 -8.23
C ILE A 56 -5.49 0.15 -7.32
N ILE A 57 -5.45 1.08 -6.35
CA ILE A 57 -6.58 1.39 -5.47
C ILE A 57 -7.82 1.72 -6.31
N ARG A 58 -7.66 2.62 -7.29
CA ARG A 58 -8.77 3.04 -8.15
C ARG A 58 -9.33 1.87 -8.94
N SER A 59 -8.48 1.09 -9.61
CA SER A 59 -8.91 -0.09 -10.36
C SER A 59 -9.56 -1.15 -9.48
N ALA A 60 -8.99 -1.42 -8.30
CA ALA A 60 -9.52 -2.38 -7.34
C ALA A 60 -10.88 -1.93 -6.79
N ARG A 61 -11.05 -0.63 -6.50
CA ARG A 61 -12.31 -0.06 -6.02
C ARG A 61 -13.38 -0.07 -7.11
N GLU A 62 -13.02 0.19 -8.36
CA GLU A 62 -13.93 0.05 -9.50
C GLU A 62 -14.36 -1.41 -9.67
N ASN A 63 -13.44 -2.37 -9.48
CA ASN A 63 -13.78 -3.79 -9.52
C ASN A 63 -14.66 -4.24 -8.34
N ALA A 64 -14.33 -3.80 -7.12
CA ALA A 64 -15.08 -4.12 -5.91
C ALA A 64 -16.50 -3.53 -5.87
N ARG A 65 -16.78 -2.50 -6.68
CA ARG A 65 -18.13 -1.92 -6.84
C ARG A 65 -18.99 -2.62 -7.89
N ARG A 66 -18.39 -3.49 -8.71
CA ARG A 66 -19.07 -4.25 -9.77
C ARG A 66 -19.56 -5.63 -9.33
N ILE A 67 -19.25 -6.02 -8.09
CA ILE A 67 -19.70 -7.23 -7.40
C ILE A 67 -20.76 -6.86 -6.36
#